data_AF-A0A2U1AJM0-F1
#
_entry.id   AF-A0A2U1AJM0-F1
#
_cell.length_a   1.000
_cell.length_b   1.000
_cell.length_c   1.000
_cell.angle_alpha   90.00
_cell.angle_beta   90.00
_cell.angle_gamma   90.00
#
_symmetry.space_group_name_H-M   'P 1'
#
loop_
_entity.id
_entity.type
_entity.pdbx_description
1 polymer ?
#
loop_
_entity_poly.entity_id
_entity_poly.type
_entity_poly.pdbx_seq_one_letter_code
_entity_poly.pdbx_strand_id
1 'polypeptide(L)'
;MLFVLFALGIWFLFPQARENLNFVKIAARTGERFGGQEFSTLEYFLRQIIITGLGCMMITGTLMLKRKRESFLGLNLLLAIAFINIATIVGEQRSTQVYSAFACIFLLCKTFPEHRRYIFITLTGSALGILTLLSLYKHLYVFQMDSYGSAIAETGFNGYELTKNLELYLLGPLTIASVFDFAVQSEGVFTIQRFLLDLLRPFIGISFLVKDSSLDTTTILYNLFVTDNRASNGFLLPISGHCFLYFGYLLAPGLICICYYLAFQLERILINTRSVFIGFWGSYFFIRLASCMVASNIYTVITSFSLVLIFTAGIYCAQRVYDRCKLL
;
A
#
# COMPACT_ATOMS: atom_id res chain seq x y z
N MET A 1 -13.60 11.97 14.28
CA MET A 1 -13.16 11.80 15.69
C MET A 1 -13.63 10.48 16.28
N LEU A 2 -14.94 10.16 16.25
CA LEU A 2 -15.45 8.88 16.77
C LEU A 2 -14.71 7.65 16.23
N PHE A 3 -14.46 7.58 14.91
CA PHE A 3 -13.70 6.48 14.32
C PHE A 3 -12.24 6.40 14.82
N VAL A 4 -11.60 7.55 15.10
CA VAL A 4 -10.23 7.58 15.65
C VAL A 4 -10.23 7.03 17.07
N LEU A 5 -11.22 7.40 17.90
CA LEU A 5 -11.38 6.86 19.24
C LEU A 5 -11.66 5.36 19.23
N PHE A 6 -12.49 4.90 18.28
CA PHE A 6 -12.75 3.47 18.09
C PHE A 6 -11.49 2.70 17.70
N ALA A 7 -10.69 3.22 16.75
CA ALA A 7 -9.43 2.61 16.36
C ALA A 7 -8.41 2.57 17.52
N LEU A 8 -8.35 3.63 18.33
CA LEU A 8 -7.54 3.67 19.55
C LEU A 8 -8.04 2.66 20.59
N GLY A 9 -9.36 2.52 20.75
CA GLY A 9 -9.95 1.49 21.62
C GLY A 9 -9.53 0.09 21.20
N ILE A 10 -9.59 -0.23 19.91
CA ILE A 10 -9.13 -1.52 19.38
C ILE A 10 -7.65 -1.72 19.63
N TRP A 11 -6.82 -0.68 19.43
CA TRP A 11 -5.38 -0.74 19.68
C TRP A 11 -5.05 -1.19 21.12
N PHE A 12 -5.78 -0.68 22.11
CA PHE A 12 -5.56 -1.03 23.51
C PHE A 12 -6.19 -2.36 23.92
N LEU A 13 -7.38 -2.67 23.39
CA LEU A 13 -8.15 -3.86 23.77
C LEU A 13 -7.63 -5.15 23.12
N PHE A 14 -7.09 -5.08 21.90
CA PHE A 14 -6.67 -6.25 21.13
C PHE A 14 -5.16 -6.23 20.87
N PRO A 15 -4.35 -6.99 21.64
CA PRO A 15 -2.92 -7.14 21.40
C PRO A 15 -2.59 -7.62 19.98
N GLN A 16 -3.42 -8.49 19.41
CA GLN A 16 -3.33 -9.00 18.04
C GLN A 16 -3.33 -7.87 16.98
N ALA A 17 -3.94 -6.72 17.28
CA ALA A 17 -3.95 -5.59 16.36
C ALA A 17 -2.58 -4.86 16.30
N ARG A 18 -1.72 -5.09 17.30
CA ARG A 18 -0.36 -4.53 17.42
C ARG A 18 0.71 -5.49 16.91
N GLU A 19 0.42 -6.79 16.94
CA GLU A 19 1.29 -7.80 16.36
C GLU A 19 1.49 -7.45 14.87
N ASN A 20 2.75 -7.22 14.49
CA ASN A 20 3.17 -6.84 13.13
C ASN A 20 2.90 -5.38 12.70
N LEU A 21 2.73 -4.47 13.65
CA LEU A 21 2.88 -3.05 13.42
C LEU A 21 4.19 -2.56 14.03
N ASN A 22 5.13 -2.18 13.16
CA ASN A 22 6.35 -1.52 13.57
C ASN A 22 6.27 -0.04 13.26
N PHE A 23 6.86 0.78 14.12
CA PHE A 23 7.01 2.20 13.88
C PHE A 23 8.47 2.53 13.65
N VAL A 24 8.75 3.22 12.55
CA VAL A 24 10.08 3.73 12.18
C VAL A 24 11.12 2.66 11.82
N LYS A 25 11.30 1.63 12.64
CA LYS A 25 12.24 0.52 12.42
C LYS A 25 11.58 -0.83 12.70
N ILE A 26 12.02 -1.85 11.96
CA ILE A 26 11.68 -3.25 12.27
C ILE A 26 12.69 -3.74 13.30
N ALA A 27 12.25 -4.56 14.27
CA ALA A 27 13.14 -5.14 15.25
C ALA A 27 14.21 -6.03 14.57
N ALA A 28 15.47 -5.89 15.01
CA ALA A 28 16.58 -6.76 14.60
C ALA A 28 16.57 -8.05 15.45
N ARG A 29 17.31 -9.08 15.01
CA ARG A 29 17.48 -10.35 15.73
C ARG A 29 16.17 -11.08 16.05
N THR A 30 15.23 -11.07 15.11
CA THR A 30 13.96 -11.81 15.25
C THR A 30 14.08 -13.27 14.82
N GLY A 31 15.13 -13.67 14.10
CA GLY A 31 15.32 -15.02 13.55
C GLY A 31 14.38 -15.35 12.39
N GLU A 32 13.16 -14.80 12.41
CA GLU A 32 12.17 -14.89 11.35
C GLU A 32 11.98 -13.58 10.60
N ARG A 33 11.57 -13.70 9.34
CA ARG A 33 11.33 -12.59 8.42
C ARG A 33 9.98 -11.92 8.72
N PHE A 34 10.01 -10.61 8.95
CA PHE A 34 8.81 -9.83 9.27
C PHE A 34 7.76 -9.90 8.14
N GLY A 35 6.54 -10.37 8.45
CA GLY A 35 5.50 -10.55 7.45
C GLY A 35 5.56 -11.86 6.63
N GLY A 36 6.40 -12.82 7.04
CA GLY A 36 6.44 -14.17 6.46
C GLY A 36 5.45 -15.18 7.07
N GLN A 37 4.74 -14.82 8.15
CA GLN A 37 3.73 -15.67 8.79
C GLN A 37 2.36 -15.51 8.12
N GLU A 38 1.63 -16.62 7.97
CA GLU A 38 0.24 -16.60 7.50
C GLU A 38 -0.66 -16.01 8.60
N PHE A 39 -1.13 -14.77 8.41
CA PHE A 39 -2.01 -14.12 9.38
C PHE A 39 -3.47 -14.53 9.21
N SER A 40 -4.20 -14.56 10.32
CA SER A 40 -5.64 -14.79 10.29
C SER A 40 -6.35 -13.60 9.59
N THR A 41 -7.51 -13.87 8.97
CA THR A 41 -8.32 -12.81 8.33
C THR A 41 -8.71 -11.71 9.33
N LEU A 42 -8.87 -12.07 10.60
CA LEU A 42 -9.21 -11.14 11.68
C LEU A 42 -8.06 -10.19 12.01
N GLU A 43 -6.82 -10.66 12.06
CA GLU A 43 -5.63 -9.82 12.28
C GLU A 43 -5.46 -8.79 11.15
N TYR A 44 -5.60 -9.22 9.89
CA TYR A 44 -5.58 -8.32 8.73
C TYR A 44 -6.64 -7.22 8.86
N PHE A 45 -7.85 -7.58 9.29
CA PHE A 45 -8.95 -6.64 9.46
C PHE A 45 -8.72 -5.65 10.61
N LEU A 46 -8.32 -6.13 11.79
CA LEU A 46 -8.02 -5.28 12.95
C LEU A 46 -6.88 -4.30 12.65
N ARG A 47 -5.82 -4.77 11.99
CA ARG A 47 -4.72 -3.91 11.54
C ARG A 47 -5.20 -2.83 10.57
N GLN A 48 -6.09 -3.18 9.66
CA GLN A 48 -6.62 -2.22 8.70
C GLN A 48 -7.45 -1.12 9.37
N ILE A 49 -8.16 -1.42 10.45
CA ILE A 49 -8.88 -0.41 11.24
C ILE A 49 -7.90 0.61 11.82
N ILE A 50 -6.75 0.17 12.34
CA ILE A 50 -5.72 1.07 12.89
C ILE A 50 -5.15 1.99 11.81
N ILE A 51 -4.75 1.45 10.66
CA ILE A 51 -4.18 2.23 9.55
C ILE A 51 -5.19 3.27 9.06
N THR A 52 -6.45 2.87 8.86
CA THR A 52 -7.54 3.78 8.50
C THR A 52 -7.78 4.82 9.61
N GLY A 53 -7.63 4.43 10.87
CA GLY A 53 -7.72 5.31 12.03
C GLY A 53 -6.65 6.42 12.01
N LEU A 54 -5.40 6.09 11.67
CA LEU A 54 -4.32 7.07 11.48
C LEU A 54 -4.59 8.01 10.30
N GLY A 55 -5.11 7.49 9.19
CA GLY A 55 -5.59 8.32 8.06
C GLY A 55 -6.71 9.27 8.48
N CYS A 56 -7.67 8.80 9.27
CA CYS A 56 -8.74 9.63 9.82
C CYS A 56 -8.21 10.67 10.81
N MET A 57 -7.21 10.31 11.63
CA MET A 57 -6.55 11.24 12.55
C MET A 57 -5.93 12.40 11.78
N MET A 58 -5.22 12.10 10.68
CA MET A 58 -4.65 13.09 9.77
C MET A 58 -5.74 14.03 9.21
N ILE A 59 -6.81 13.48 8.64
CA ILE A 59 -7.94 14.26 8.10
C ILE A 59 -8.56 15.17 9.17
N THR A 60 -8.82 14.63 10.37
CA THR A 60 -9.41 15.41 11.47
C THR A 60 -8.47 16.50 11.98
N GLY A 61 -7.18 16.21 12.10
CA GLY A 61 -6.16 17.19 12.51
C GLY A 61 -6.06 18.35 11.51
N THR A 62 -6.04 18.04 10.20
CA THR A 62 -6.06 19.04 9.14
C THR A 62 -7.32 19.93 9.23
N LEU A 63 -8.49 19.33 9.43
CA LEU A 63 -9.75 20.09 9.57
C LEU A 63 -9.78 20.98 10.81
N MET A 64 -9.26 20.50 11.94
CA MET A 64 -9.21 21.28 13.18
C MET A 64 -8.27 22.48 13.06
N LEU A 65 -7.09 22.28 12.49
CA LEU A 65 -6.12 23.35 12.29
C LEU A 65 -6.65 24.41 11.31
N LYS A 66 -7.29 23.97 10.23
CA LYS A 66 -7.95 24.86 9.27
C LYS A 66 -9.05 25.73 9.94
N ARG A 67 -9.75 25.20 10.95
CA ARG A 67 -10.79 25.93 11.68
C ARG A 67 -10.24 26.90 12.74
N LYS A 68 -9.18 26.54 13.45
CA LYS A 68 -8.64 27.32 14.59
C LYS A 68 -7.74 28.49 14.19
N ARG A 69 -7.67 28.83 12.90
CA ARG A 69 -6.62 29.64 12.26
C ARG A 69 -5.23 29.01 12.43
N GLU A 70 -4.45 29.13 11.37
CA GLU A 70 -3.15 28.47 11.23
C GLU A 70 -2.22 28.93 12.34
N SER A 71 -1.69 27.99 13.10
CA SER A 71 -0.61 28.24 14.06
C SER A 71 0.56 27.35 13.72
N PHE A 72 1.77 27.90 13.79
CA PHE A 72 2.99 27.16 13.46
C PHE A 72 3.15 25.90 14.33
N LEU A 73 2.79 25.98 15.60
CA LEU A 73 2.78 24.84 16.52
C LEU A 73 1.75 23.77 16.11
N GLY A 74 0.56 24.20 15.66
CA GLY A 74 -0.46 23.29 15.13
C GLY A 74 0.00 22.59 13.84
N LEU A 75 0.74 23.29 12.97
CA LEU A 75 1.33 22.70 11.77
C LEU A 75 2.37 21.62 12.12
N ASN A 76 3.25 21.89 13.08
CA ASN A 76 4.26 20.92 13.52
C ASN A 76 3.63 19.67 14.16
N LEU A 77 2.55 19.84 14.93
CA LEU A 77 1.78 18.71 15.45
C LEU A 77 1.17 17.88 14.32
N LEU A 78 0.67 18.53 13.27
CA LEU A 78 0.10 17.86 12.11
C LEU A 78 1.17 17.13 11.28
N LEU A 79 2.38 17.71 11.17
CA LEU A 79 3.54 17.04 10.58
C LEU A 79 3.98 15.83 11.40
N ALA A 80 3.90 15.88 12.73
CA ALA A 80 4.16 14.72 13.59
C ALA A 80 3.13 13.59 13.36
N ILE A 81 1.84 13.93 13.22
CA ILE A 81 0.79 12.95 12.87
C ILE A 81 1.06 12.34 11.48
N ALA A 82 1.43 13.17 10.50
CA ALA A 82 1.79 12.72 9.16
C ALA A 82 3.03 11.81 9.20
N PHE A 83 4.03 12.14 10.01
CA PHE A 83 5.22 11.31 10.23
C PHE A 83 4.83 9.94 10.79
N ILE A 84 3.97 9.88 11.82
CA ILE A 84 3.49 8.59 12.38
C ILE A 84 2.78 7.76 11.31
N ASN A 85 1.96 8.40 10.46
CA ASN A 85 1.25 7.72 9.39
C ASN A 85 2.22 7.12 8.35
N ILE A 86 3.27 7.87 7.97
CA ILE A 86 4.32 7.40 7.05
C ILE A 86 5.21 6.34 7.72
N ALA A 87 5.50 6.49 9.01
CA ALA A 87 6.36 5.60 9.79
C ALA A 87 5.70 4.29 10.20
N THR A 88 4.40 4.14 9.98
CA THR A 88 3.67 2.90 10.24
C THR A 88 4.07 1.86 9.19
N ILE A 89 4.86 0.88 9.61
CA ILE A 89 5.37 -0.20 8.77
C ILE A 89 4.42 -1.40 8.92
N VAL A 90 3.83 -1.79 7.79
CA VAL A 90 2.90 -2.91 7.68
C VAL A 90 3.58 -3.99 6.83
N GLY A 91 4.09 -5.02 7.49
CA GLY A 91 4.96 -6.01 6.84
C GLY A 91 6.19 -5.35 6.19
N GLU A 92 6.71 -5.96 5.11
CA GLU A 92 7.88 -5.45 4.37
C GLU A 92 7.53 -4.57 3.16
N GLN A 93 6.25 -4.23 2.97
CA GLN A 93 5.82 -3.52 1.77
C GLN A 93 6.16 -2.03 1.84
N ARG A 94 7.24 -1.64 1.15
CA ARG A 94 7.76 -0.26 1.02
C ARG A 94 6.80 0.70 0.30
N SER A 95 5.90 0.15 -0.53
CA SER A 95 4.96 0.92 -1.33
C SER A 95 3.93 1.66 -0.47
N THR A 96 3.55 1.09 0.67
CA THR A 96 2.63 1.72 1.63
C THR A 96 3.13 3.06 2.13
N GLN A 97 4.44 3.18 2.43
CA GLN A 97 5.05 4.42 2.90
C GLN A 97 5.06 5.49 1.81
N VAL A 98 5.34 5.11 0.56
CA VAL A 98 5.27 6.02 -0.60
C VAL A 98 3.85 6.57 -0.77
N TYR A 99 2.84 5.70 -0.69
CA TYR A 99 1.45 6.10 -0.88
C TYR A 99 0.93 6.99 0.25
N SER A 100 1.23 6.64 1.51
CA SER A 100 0.88 7.48 2.67
C SER A 100 1.61 8.82 2.64
N ALA A 101 2.89 8.85 2.25
CA ALA A 101 3.65 10.09 2.12
C ALA A 101 3.05 11.01 1.05
N PHE A 102 2.75 10.46 -0.14
CA PHE A 102 2.12 11.22 -1.21
C PHE A 102 0.77 11.80 -0.77
N ALA A 103 -0.08 11.00 -0.10
CA ALA A 103 -1.38 11.45 0.37
C ALA A 103 -1.28 12.57 1.41
N CYS A 104 -0.36 12.45 2.37
CA CYS A 104 -0.08 13.49 3.36
C CYS A 104 0.46 14.77 2.72
N ILE A 105 1.45 14.67 1.83
CA ILE A 105 2.05 15.82 1.14
C ILE A 105 1.00 16.54 0.31
N PHE A 106 0.25 15.81 -0.52
CA PHE A 106 -0.80 16.38 -1.37
C PHE A 106 -1.84 17.12 -0.53
N LEU A 107 -2.36 16.47 0.53
CA LEU A 107 -3.39 17.06 1.39
C LEU A 107 -2.89 18.34 2.08
N LEU A 108 -1.70 18.29 2.69
CA LEU A 108 -1.17 19.41 3.45
C LEU A 108 -0.76 20.57 2.54
N CYS A 109 -0.08 20.32 1.42
CA CYS A 109 0.29 21.36 0.47
C CYS A 109 -0.94 22.04 -0.15
N LYS A 110 -2.02 21.29 -0.38
CA LYS A 110 -3.30 21.85 -0.87
C LYS A 110 -4.02 22.67 0.20
N THR A 111 -3.93 22.25 1.47
CA THR A 111 -4.63 22.93 2.57
C THR A 111 -3.88 24.16 3.09
N PHE A 112 -2.54 24.10 3.13
CA PHE A 112 -1.65 25.12 3.69
C PHE A 112 -0.60 25.55 2.64
N PRO A 113 -1.01 26.27 1.58
CA PRO A 113 -0.13 26.62 0.46
C PRO A 113 1.05 27.52 0.87
N GLU A 114 0.90 28.32 1.92
CA GLU A 114 1.95 29.21 2.45
C GLU A 114 3.17 28.42 2.96
N HIS A 115 2.95 27.22 3.51
CA HIS A 115 4.00 26.38 4.08
C HIS A 115 4.40 25.19 3.19
N ARG A 116 3.98 25.17 1.91
CA ARG A 116 4.17 24.03 1.00
C ARG A 116 5.61 23.52 0.90
N ARG A 117 6.60 24.41 0.89
CA ARG A 117 8.02 24.04 0.78
C ARG A 117 8.51 23.33 2.04
N TYR A 118 8.12 23.84 3.21
CA TYR A 118 8.46 23.25 4.50
C TYR A 118 7.82 21.86 4.66
N ILE A 119 6.52 21.75 4.34
CA ILE A 119 5.78 20.48 4.35
C ILE A 119 6.43 19.46 3.40
N PHE A 120 6.73 19.88 2.17
CA PHE A 120 7.30 18.99 1.16
C PHE A 120 8.66 18.44 1.58
N ILE A 121 9.58 19.30 2.03
CA ILE A 121 10.94 18.89 2.42
C ILE A 121 10.90 17.96 3.64
N THR A 122 10.13 18.32 4.68
CA THR A 122 10.06 17.54 5.93
C THR A 122 9.48 16.14 5.71
N LEU A 123 8.35 16.03 5.00
CA LEU A 123 7.70 14.75 4.75
C LEU A 123 8.46 13.90 3.74
N THR A 124 9.01 14.50 2.68
CA THR A 124 9.84 13.76 1.70
C THR A 124 11.11 13.23 2.35
N GLY A 125 11.80 14.07 3.14
CA GLY A 125 12.99 13.65 3.89
C GLY A 125 12.69 12.50 4.85
N SER A 126 11.56 12.60 5.57
CA SER A 126 11.10 11.55 6.48
C SER A 126 10.78 10.24 5.75
N ALA A 127 10.05 10.31 4.63
CA ALA A 127 9.72 9.15 3.81
C ALA A 127 10.98 8.48 3.24
N LEU A 128 11.92 9.26 2.70
CA LEU A 128 13.20 8.73 2.21
C LEU A 128 14.04 8.08 3.31
N GLY A 129 14.05 8.66 4.52
CA GLY A 129 14.72 8.07 5.67
C GLY A 129 14.15 6.70 6.04
N ILE A 130 12.81 6.61 6.15
CA ILE A 130 12.12 5.34 6.45
C ILE A 130 12.32 4.31 5.34
N LEU A 131 12.23 4.72 4.08
CA LEU A 131 12.46 3.83 2.92
C LEU A 131 13.89 3.29 2.88
N THR A 132 14.87 4.13 3.25
CA THR A 132 16.27 3.71 3.38
C THR A 132 16.42 2.65 4.47
N LEU A 133 15.84 2.88 5.65
CA LEU A 133 15.88 1.91 6.76
C LEU A 133 15.21 0.57 6.40
N LEU A 134 14.06 0.61 5.71
CA LEU A 134 13.40 -0.61 5.20
C LEU A 134 14.23 -1.31 4.11
N SER A 135 14.97 -0.53 3.32
CA SER A 135 15.83 -1.07 2.27
C SER A 135 17.04 -1.77 2.86
N LEU A 136 17.69 -1.15 3.85
CA LEU A 136 18.78 -1.75 4.60
C LEU A 136 18.33 -3.01 5.35
N TYR A 137 17.16 -2.97 6.01
CA TYR A 137 16.62 -4.13 6.72
C TYR A 137 16.55 -5.38 5.83
N LYS A 138 16.01 -5.22 4.63
CA LYS A 138 15.80 -6.35 3.69
C LYS A 138 17.06 -6.72 2.93
N HIS A 139 17.88 -5.75 2.53
CA HIS A 139 19.07 -6.02 1.71
C HIS A 139 20.20 -6.64 2.53
N LEU A 140 20.37 -6.19 3.77
CA LEU A 140 21.45 -6.63 4.66
C LEU A 140 20.99 -7.74 5.62
N TYR A 141 19.83 -8.36 5.37
CA TYR A 141 19.27 -9.44 6.20
C TYR A 141 19.33 -9.13 7.71
N VAL A 142 19.00 -7.89 8.10
CA VAL A 142 19.18 -7.36 9.47
C VAL A 142 18.42 -8.20 10.51
N PHE A 143 17.41 -8.95 10.10
CA PHE A 143 16.70 -9.89 10.97
C PHE A 143 17.56 -11.05 11.50
N GLN A 144 18.66 -11.39 10.82
CA GLN A 144 19.64 -12.41 11.24
C GLN A 144 20.80 -11.81 12.04
N MET A 145 20.90 -10.48 12.14
CA MET A 145 22.05 -9.78 12.70
C MET A 145 21.66 -9.02 13.97
N ASP A 146 22.64 -8.77 14.84
CA ASP A 146 22.41 -8.14 16.15
C ASP A 146 21.97 -6.66 16.02
N SER A 147 22.37 -5.97 14.95
CA SER A 147 22.05 -4.56 14.74
C SER A 147 22.09 -4.14 13.27
N TYR A 148 21.50 -2.99 12.97
CA TYR A 148 21.67 -2.33 11.65
C TYR A 148 23.12 -1.93 11.39
N GLY A 149 23.91 -1.61 12.42
CA GLY A 149 25.31 -1.20 12.29
C GLY A 149 26.23 -2.35 11.92
N SER A 150 26.05 -3.52 12.55
CA SER A 150 26.80 -4.74 12.21
C SER A 150 26.48 -5.22 10.79
N ALA A 151 25.22 -5.09 10.37
CA ALA A 151 24.80 -5.48 9.02
C ALA A 151 25.47 -4.65 7.92
N ILE A 152 25.66 -3.35 8.14
CA ILE A 152 26.36 -2.48 7.20
C ILE A 152 27.88 -2.78 7.18
N ALA A 153 28.46 -3.14 8.32
CA ALA A 153 29.89 -3.41 8.43
C ALA A 153 30.29 -4.77 7.81
N GLU A 154 29.42 -5.78 7.89
CA GLU A 154 29.72 -7.14 7.43
C GLU A 154 29.33 -7.39 5.97
N THR A 155 28.33 -6.68 5.45
CA THR A 155 27.84 -6.91 4.08
C THR A 155 28.55 -6.00 3.09
N GLY A 156 29.42 -6.57 2.26
CA GLY A 156 30.01 -5.84 1.13
C GLY A 156 28.95 -5.39 0.12
N PHE A 157 29.10 -4.20 -0.44
CA PHE A 157 28.15 -3.65 -1.41
C PHE A 157 28.32 -4.31 -2.77
N ASN A 158 27.43 -5.25 -3.13
CA ASN A 158 27.44 -5.88 -4.44
C ASN A 158 26.55 -5.11 -5.45
N GLY A 159 27.18 -4.39 -6.38
CA GLY A 159 26.47 -3.62 -7.41
C GLY A 159 25.57 -4.46 -8.32
N TYR A 160 25.88 -5.75 -8.50
CA TYR A 160 25.03 -6.67 -9.26
C TYR A 160 23.69 -6.94 -8.55
N GLU A 161 23.72 -7.19 -7.24
CA GLU A 161 22.49 -7.41 -6.46
C GLU A 161 21.64 -6.16 -6.37
N LEU A 162 22.25 -4.98 -6.25
CA LEU A 162 21.53 -3.71 -6.32
C LEU A 162 20.79 -3.56 -7.66
N THR A 163 21.47 -3.83 -8.77
CA THR A 163 20.90 -3.71 -10.12
C THR A 163 19.74 -4.68 -10.31
N LYS A 164 19.93 -5.95 -9.93
CA LYS A 164 18.88 -6.98 -9.98
C LYS A 164 17.67 -6.60 -9.12
N ASN A 165 17.90 -6.07 -7.92
CA ASN A 165 16.84 -5.61 -7.05
C ASN A 165 16.07 -4.43 -7.67
N LEU A 166 16.78 -3.41 -8.17
CA LEU A 166 16.16 -2.26 -8.84
C LEU A 166 15.32 -2.70 -10.05
N GLU A 167 15.80 -3.66 -10.83
CA GLU A 167 15.05 -4.22 -11.95
C GLU A 167 13.77 -4.93 -11.51
N LEU A 168 13.82 -5.76 -10.47
CA LEU A 168 12.64 -6.42 -9.90
C LEU A 168 11.64 -5.40 -9.31
N TYR A 169 12.14 -4.30 -8.71
CA TYR A 169 11.28 -3.26 -8.12
C TYR A 169 10.59 -2.38 -9.16
N LEU A 170 11.29 -2.05 -10.24
CA LEU A 170 10.77 -1.22 -11.33
C LEU A 170 10.05 -2.04 -12.41
N LEU A 171 9.85 -3.33 -12.18
CA LEU A 171 9.23 -4.25 -13.13
C LEU A 171 9.89 -4.16 -14.51
N GLY A 172 11.23 -4.14 -14.50
CA GLY A 172 12.06 -3.88 -15.66
C GLY A 172 12.01 -4.98 -16.74
N PRO A 173 12.82 -4.84 -17.80
CA PRO A 173 12.80 -5.73 -18.96
C PRO A 173 12.94 -7.21 -18.62
N LEU A 174 13.78 -7.59 -17.65
CA LEU A 174 13.93 -8.99 -17.22
C LEU A 174 12.64 -9.54 -16.60
N THR A 175 11.90 -8.73 -15.85
CA THR A 175 10.62 -9.15 -15.25
C THR A 175 9.57 -9.36 -16.34
N ILE A 176 9.60 -8.54 -17.40
CA ILE A 176 8.72 -8.73 -18.55
C ILE A 176 9.13 -9.97 -19.36
N ALA A 177 10.44 -10.19 -19.56
CA ALA A 177 10.98 -11.38 -20.21
C ALA A 177 10.54 -12.67 -19.49
N SER A 178 10.64 -12.72 -18.16
CA SER A 178 10.19 -13.89 -17.40
C SER A 178 8.69 -14.14 -17.50
N VAL A 179 7.88 -13.13 -17.82
CA VAL A 179 6.46 -13.34 -18.13
C VAL A 179 6.27 -14.05 -19.47
N PHE A 180 7.09 -13.75 -20.48
CA PHE A 180 7.06 -14.49 -21.74
C PHE A 180 7.46 -15.95 -21.54
N ASP A 181 8.52 -16.21 -20.77
CA ASP A 181 8.92 -17.58 -20.44
C ASP A 181 7.83 -18.31 -19.67
N PHE A 182 7.19 -17.64 -18.72
CA PHE A 182 6.05 -18.18 -17.98
C PHE A 182 4.86 -18.50 -18.90
N ALA A 183 4.60 -17.66 -19.90
CA ALA A 183 3.51 -17.87 -20.86
C ALA A 183 3.69 -19.16 -21.66
N VAL A 184 4.92 -19.41 -22.12
CA VAL A 184 5.27 -20.61 -22.90
C VAL A 184 5.25 -21.86 -22.03
N GLN A 185 5.76 -21.79 -20.80
CA GLN A 185 5.81 -22.96 -19.91
C GLN A 185 4.45 -23.33 -19.30
N SER A 186 3.52 -22.37 -19.23
CA SER A 186 2.19 -22.54 -18.64
C SER A 186 1.08 -22.49 -19.70
N GLU A 187 1.34 -22.98 -20.91
CA GLU A 187 0.34 -23.03 -21.96
C GLU A 187 -0.93 -23.78 -21.51
N GLY A 188 -2.10 -23.22 -21.83
CA GLY A 188 -3.41 -23.78 -21.44
C GLY A 188 -3.87 -23.46 -20.00
N VAL A 189 -3.01 -22.85 -19.18
CA VAL A 189 -3.33 -22.50 -17.79
C VAL A 189 -4.13 -21.19 -17.68
N PHE A 190 -3.97 -20.29 -18.66
CA PHE A 190 -4.60 -18.97 -18.68
C PHE A 190 -6.00 -19.04 -19.27
N THR A 191 -7.01 -19.08 -18.39
CA THR A 191 -8.42 -19.09 -18.75
C THR A 191 -9.12 -17.82 -18.29
N ILE A 192 -10.21 -17.44 -18.97
CA ILE A 192 -11.04 -16.28 -18.59
C ILE A 192 -11.57 -16.43 -17.15
N GLN A 193 -11.85 -17.66 -16.71
CA GLN A 193 -12.26 -17.93 -15.33
C GLN A 193 -11.18 -17.50 -14.32
N ARG A 194 -9.92 -17.82 -14.60
CA ARG A 194 -8.78 -17.41 -13.76
C ARG A 194 -8.55 -15.90 -13.83
N PHE A 195 -8.74 -15.28 -14.99
CA PHE A 195 -8.70 -13.83 -15.12
C PHE A 195 -9.76 -13.15 -14.24
N LEU A 196 -11.01 -13.64 -14.25
CA LEU A 196 -12.07 -13.12 -13.38
C LEU A 196 -11.75 -13.37 -11.90
N LEU A 197 -11.18 -14.53 -11.56
CA LEU A 197 -10.74 -14.81 -10.20
C LEU A 197 -9.66 -13.82 -9.73
N ASP A 198 -8.70 -13.47 -10.59
CA ASP A 198 -7.66 -12.47 -10.28
C ASP A 198 -8.24 -11.08 -10.01
N LEU A 199 -9.40 -10.75 -10.56
CA LEU A 199 -10.10 -9.47 -10.31
C LEU A 199 -11.00 -9.53 -9.06
N LEU A 200 -11.68 -10.64 -8.83
CA LEU A 200 -12.68 -10.77 -7.76
C LEU A 200 -12.06 -11.13 -6.41
N ARG A 201 -11.06 -12.01 -6.39
CA ARG A 201 -10.39 -12.48 -5.16
C ARG A 201 -9.72 -11.35 -4.33
N PRO A 202 -9.07 -10.33 -4.92
CA PRO A 202 -8.55 -9.20 -4.14
C PRO A 202 -9.63 -8.22 -3.66
N PHE A 203 -10.87 -8.30 -4.16
CA PHE A 203 -11.92 -7.38 -3.76
C PHE A 203 -12.52 -7.81 -2.42
N ILE A 204 -12.30 -7.01 -1.37
CA ILE A 204 -12.81 -7.32 -0.02
C ILE A 204 -14.34 -7.47 -0.07
N GLY A 205 -14.86 -8.55 0.53
CA GLY A 205 -16.29 -8.88 0.54
C GLY A 205 -16.65 -9.90 -0.54
N ILE A 206 -16.31 -9.61 -1.80
CA ILE A 206 -16.50 -10.57 -2.91
C ILE A 206 -15.53 -11.75 -2.75
N SER A 207 -14.34 -11.50 -2.19
CA SER A 207 -13.34 -12.53 -1.89
C SER A 207 -13.88 -13.74 -1.13
N PHE A 208 -14.91 -13.56 -0.27
CA PHE A 208 -15.55 -14.67 0.44
C PHE A 208 -16.33 -15.61 -0.47
N LEU A 209 -16.89 -15.10 -1.57
CA LEU A 209 -17.66 -15.90 -2.54
C LEU A 209 -16.78 -16.77 -3.44
N VAL A 210 -15.52 -16.38 -3.61
CA VAL A 210 -14.53 -17.05 -4.48
C VAL A 210 -13.40 -17.69 -3.68
N LYS A 211 -13.48 -17.73 -2.34
CA LYS A 211 -12.42 -18.25 -1.47
C LYS A 211 -12.14 -19.74 -1.70
N ASP A 212 -13.20 -20.52 -1.90
CA ASP A 212 -13.13 -21.98 -2.03
C ASP A 212 -12.96 -22.43 -3.49
N SER A 213 -12.58 -21.53 -4.39
CA SER A 213 -12.26 -21.92 -5.76
C SER A 213 -11.01 -22.81 -5.77
N SER A 214 -11.06 -23.94 -6.47
CA SER A 214 -9.91 -24.85 -6.66
C SER A 214 -8.80 -24.25 -7.55
N LEU A 215 -8.95 -23.01 -7.99
CA LEU A 215 -8.02 -22.33 -8.89
C LEU A 215 -7.13 -21.37 -8.10
N ASP A 216 -5.83 -21.43 -8.38
CA ASP A 216 -4.88 -20.43 -7.92
C ASP A 216 -4.94 -19.17 -8.78
N THR A 217 -4.60 -18.03 -8.16
CA THR A 217 -4.44 -16.76 -8.88
C THR A 217 -3.19 -16.81 -9.74
N THR A 218 -3.19 -16.06 -10.84
CA THR A 218 -2.02 -15.99 -11.73
C THR A 218 -0.81 -15.36 -11.06
N THR A 219 -1.03 -14.52 -10.04
CA THR A 219 0.08 -14.01 -9.21
C THR A 219 0.74 -15.13 -8.41
N ILE A 220 -0.03 -16.06 -7.81
CA ILE A 220 0.53 -17.20 -7.06
C ILE A 220 1.33 -18.10 -8.00
N LEU A 221 0.77 -18.43 -9.17
CA LEU A 221 1.42 -19.31 -10.15
C LEU A 221 2.70 -18.70 -10.70
N TYR A 222 2.69 -17.40 -10.98
CA TYR A 222 3.90 -16.69 -11.40
C TYR A 222 4.98 -16.70 -10.31
N ASN A 223 4.60 -16.55 -9.05
CA ASN A 223 5.55 -16.64 -7.93
C ASN A 223 6.13 -18.05 -7.80
N LEU A 224 5.31 -19.08 -7.92
CA LEU A 224 5.76 -20.47 -7.92
C LEU A 224 6.70 -20.76 -9.10
N PHE A 225 6.40 -20.22 -10.28
CA PHE A 225 7.27 -20.33 -11.46
C PHE A 225 8.65 -19.68 -11.22
N VAL A 226 8.69 -18.42 -10.79
CA VAL A 226 9.96 -17.70 -10.58
C VAL A 226 10.80 -18.30 -9.45
N THR A 227 10.18 -19.01 -8.51
CA THR A 227 10.85 -19.55 -7.32
C THR A 227 11.04 -21.06 -7.34
N ASP A 228 10.80 -21.73 -8.47
CA ASP A 228 10.84 -23.19 -8.59
C ASP A 228 9.99 -23.90 -7.50
N ASN A 229 8.74 -23.44 -7.35
CA ASN A 229 7.75 -23.90 -6.37
C ASN A 229 8.12 -23.68 -4.89
N ARG A 230 9.05 -22.77 -4.57
CA ARG A 230 9.49 -22.54 -3.19
C ARG A 230 8.69 -21.46 -2.46
N ALA A 231 8.13 -20.49 -3.17
CA ALA A 231 7.34 -19.42 -2.58
C ALA A 231 6.15 -19.01 -3.45
N SER A 232 5.00 -18.79 -2.80
CA SER A 232 3.76 -18.32 -3.43
C SER A 232 3.63 -16.79 -3.48
N ASN A 233 4.61 -16.07 -2.93
CA ASN A 233 4.61 -14.62 -2.82
C ASN A 233 6.03 -14.04 -2.91
N GLY A 234 6.13 -12.72 -3.13
CA GLY A 234 7.40 -11.97 -3.11
C GLY A 234 7.77 -11.30 -4.44
N PHE A 235 7.31 -11.85 -5.56
CA PHE A 235 7.45 -11.28 -6.89
C PHE A 235 6.15 -10.68 -7.39
N LEU A 236 6.26 -9.50 -8.00
CA LEU A 236 5.12 -8.79 -8.58
C LEU A 236 5.02 -9.12 -10.06
N LEU A 237 3.85 -9.58 -10.48
CA LEU A 237 3.51 -9.73 -11.88
C LEU A 237 3.09 -8.35 -12.44
N PRO A 238 3.81 -7.81 -13.45
CA PRO A 238 3.44 -6.53 -14.06
C PRO A 238 2.06 -6.58 -14.70
N ILE A 239 1.29 -5.49 -14.65
CA ILE A 239 -0.07 -5.44 -15.24
C ILE A 239 -0.05 -5.67 -16.75
N SER A 240 0.97 -5.17 -17.46
CA SER A 240 1.19 -5.45 -18.89
C SER A 240 1.40 -6.94 -19.13
N GLY A 241 2.22 -7.57 -18.30
CA GLY A 241 2.47 -9.01 -18.33
C GLY A 241 1.20 -9.81 -18.04
N HIS A 242 0.44 -9.42 -17.02
CA HIS A 242 -0.84 -10.05 -16.68
C HIS A 242 -1.81 -10.02 -17.87
N CYS A 243 -1.96 -8.86 -18.53
CA CYS A 243 -2.84 -8.73 -19.69
C CYS A 243 -2.32 -9.52 -20.91
N PHE A 244 -1.01 -9.56 -21.12
CA PHE A 244 -0.38 -10.39 -22.14
C PHE A 244 -0.72 -11.88 -21.98
N LEU A 245 -0.69 -12.42 -20.76
CA LEU A 245 -0.96 -13.84 -20.50
C LEU A 245 -2.38 -14.28 -20.92
N TYR A 246 -3.37 -13.38 -20.86
CA TYR A 246 -4.77 -13.71 -21.17
C TYR A 246 -5.22 -13.29 -22.56
N PHE A 247 -4.73 -12.14 -23.06
CA PHE A 247 -5.23 -11.53 -24.28
C PHE A 247 -4.16 -11.39 -25.39
N GLY A 248 -2.95 -11.87 -25.12
CA GLY A 248 -1.84 -11.84 -26.07
C GLY A 248 -1.22 -10.45 -26.25
N TYR A 249 -0.30 -10.36 -27.21
CA TYR A 249 0.53 -9.16 -27.44
C TYR A 249 -0.28 -7.90 -27.76
N LEU A 250 -1.33 -8.03 -28.59
CA LEU A 250 -2.10 -6.87 -29.07
C LEU A 250 -2.84 -6.14 -27.94
N LEU A 251 -3.39 -6.89 -26.98
CA LEU A 251 -4.18 -6.35 -25.88
C LEU A 251 -3.38 -6.19 -24.59
N ALA A 252 -2.09 -6.51 -24.58
CA ALA A 252 -1.19 -6.35 -23.43
C ALA A 252 -1.23 -4.97 -22.75
N PRO A 253 -1.34 -3.81 -23.45
CA PRO A 253 -1.45 -2.52 -22.78
C PRO A 253 -2.87 -2.20 -22.28
N GLY A 254 -3.88 -3.03 -22.57
CA GLY A 254 -5.30 -2.74 -22.32
C GLY A 254 -5.61 -2.36 -20.88
N LEU A 255 -5.17 -3.18 -19.91
CA LEU A 255 -5.38 -2.90 -18.49
C LEU A 255 -4.64 -1.64 -18.01
N ILE A 256 -3.44 -1.39 -18.51
CA ILE A 256 -2.67 -0.18 -18.18
C ILE A 256 -3.40 1.07 -18.67
N CYS A 257 -3.92 1.04 -19.91
CA CYS A 257 -4.73 2.13 -20.45
C CYS A 257 -5.97 2.40 -19.59
N ILE A 258 -6.66 1.35 -19.12
CA ILE A 258 -7.80 1.49 -18.21
C ILE A 258 -7.36 2.12 -16.89
N CYS A 259 -6.27 1.66 -16.28
CA CYS A 259 -5.74 2.23 -15.04
C CYS A 259 -5.38 3.71 -15.20
N TYR A 260 -4.73 4.11 -16.30
CA TYR A 260 -4.42 5.51 -16.55
C TYR A 260 -5.65 6.35 -16.83
N TYR A 261 -6.62 5.84 -17.58
CA TYR A 261 -7.89 6.51 -17.77
C TYR A 261 -8.56 6.81 -16.42
N LEU A 262 -8.62 5.83 -15.52
CA LEU A 262 -9.14 6.02 -14.17
C LEU A 262 -8.28 7.00 -13.35
N ALA A 263 -6.96 6.98 -13.48
CA ALA A 263 -6.05 7.92 -12.82
C ALA A 263 -6.33 9.36 -13.26
N PHE A 264 -6.52 9.61 -14.55
CA PHE A 264 -6.86 10.94 -15.08
C PHE A 264 -8.22 11.43 -14.57
N GLN A 265 -9.23 10.56 -14.51
CA GLN A 265 -10.52 10.96 -13.95
C GLN A 265 -10.42 11.29 -12.46
N LEU A 266 -9.63 10.52 -11.71
CA LEU A 266 -9.40 10.78 -10.29
C LEU A 266 -8.60 12.07 -10.05
N GLU A 267 -7.61 12.36 -10.90
CA GLU A 267 -6.87 13.63 -10.87
C GLU A 267 -7.80 14.83 -11.03
N ARG A 268 -8.71 14.78 -12.01
CA ARG A 268 -9.72 15.83 -12.21
C ARG A 268 -10.60 16.04 -10.98
N ILE A 269 -11.01 14.95 -10.32
CA ILE A 269 -11.75 15.01 -9.05
C ILE A 269 -10.89 15.64 -7.96
N LEU A 270 -9.62 15.23 -7.84
CA LEU A 270 -8.69 15.70 -6.81
C LEU A 270 -8.35 17.18 -6.92
N ILE A 271 -8.17 17.71 -8.13
CA ILE A 271 -7.88 19.13 -8.36
C ILE A 271 -9.08 19.97 -7.90
N ASN A 272 -10.29 19.59 -8.30
CA ASN A 272 -11.51 20.36 -8.05
C ASN A 272 -12.10 20.18 -6.63
N THR A 273 -11.72 19.11 -5.93
CA THR A 273 -12.27 18.78 -4.62
C THR A 273 -11.83 19.76 -3.54
N ARG A 274 -12.78 20.29 -2.77
CA ARG A 274 -12.53 21.07 -1.53
C ARG A 274 -12.55 20.21 -0.25
N SER A 275 -13.04 18.98 -0.34
CA SER A 275 -13.13 18.05 0.79
C SER A 275 -11.76 17.48 1.16
N VAL A 276 -11.34 17.69 2.40
CA VAL A 276 -10.10 17.10 2.97
C VAL A 276 -10.16 15.57 2.94
N PHE A 277 -11.35 14.98 3.15
CA PHE A 277 -11.53 13.53 3.14
C PHE A 277 -11.26 12.92 1.77
N ILE A 278 -11.89 13.46 0.72
CA ILE A 278 -11.68 13.02 -0.67
C ILE A 278 -10.25 13.35 -1.11
N GLY A 279 -9.69 14.48 -0.67
CA GLY A 279 -8.30 14.85 -0.94
C GLY A 279 -7.30 13.82 -0.44
N PHE A 280 -7.45 13.32 0.79
CA PHE A 280 -6.55 12.32 1.37
C PHE A 280 -6.70 10.93 0.71
N TRP A 281 -7.91 10.36 0.74
CA TRP A 281 -8.12 9.01 0.23
C TRP A 281 -8.03 8.93 -1.30
N GLY A 282 -8.47 9.98 -1.99
CA GLY A 282 -8.32 10.08 -3.43
C GLY A 282 -6.86 10.19 -3.85
N SER A 283 -6.02 10.96 -3.14
CA SER A 283 -4.58 11.06 -3.47
C SER A 283 -3.83 9.77 -3.17
N TYR A 284 -4.18 9.08 -2.08
CA TYR A 284 -3.69 7.73 -1.78
C TYR A 284 -4.01 6.73 -2.89
N PHE A 285 -5.22 6.79 -3.44
CA PHE A 285 -5.62 5.91 -4.54
C PHE A 285 -5.01 6.32 -5.89
N PHE A 286 -4.92 7.63 -6.15
CA PHE A 286 -4.35 8.19 -7.37
C PHE A 286 -2.91 7.73 -7.59
N ILE A 287 -2.05 7.83 -6.58
CA ILE A 287 -0.65 7.43 -6.74
C ILE A 287 -0.49 5.93 -7.04
N ARG A 288 -1.38 5.07 -6.53
CA ARG A 288 -1.40 3.62 -6.85
C ARG A 288 -1.80 3.36 -8.30
N LEU A 289 -2.78 4.10 -8.82
CA LEU A 289 -3.17 4.00 -10.23
C LEU A 289 -2.12 4.61 -11.17
N ALA A 290 -1.55 5.76 -10.81
CA ALA A 290 -0.56 6.45 -11.64
C ALA A 290 0.77 5.67 -11.72
N SER A 291 1.16 4.97 -10.64
CA SER A 291 2.37 4.13 -10.61
C SER A 291 2.16 2.70 -11.14
N CYS A 292 0.99 2.40 -11.73
CA CYS A 292 0.61 1.05 -12.11
C CYS A 292 1.55 0.39 -13.14
N MET A 293 2.16 1.19 -14.02
CA MET A 293 3.09 0.73 -15.04
C MET A 293 4.46 0.34 -14.48
N VAL A 294 4.88 0.95 -13.37
CA VAL A 294 6.26 0.87 -12.88
C VAL A 294 6.40 -0.04 -11.67
N ALA A 295 5.39 -0.13 -10.81
CA ALA A 295 5.56 -0.76 -9.51
C ALA A 295 4.30 -1.43 -8.96
N SER A 296 3.38 -1.85 -9.83
CA SER A 296 2.10 -2.42 -9.37
C SER A 296 1.67 -3.68 -10.10
N ASN A 297 0.88 -4.47 -9.37
CA ASN A 297 0.17 -5.65 -9.84
C ASN A 297 -1.33 -5.36 -9.71
N ILE A 298 -2.16 -5.90 -10.61
CA ILE A 298 -3.61 -5.73 -10.59
C ILE A 298 -4.20 -6.12 -9.23
N TYR A 299 -3.68 -7.19 -8.61
CA TYR A 299 -4.14 -7.68 -7.30
C TYR A 299 -4.01 -6.61 -6.21
N THR A 300 -2.87 -5.91 -6.16
CA THR A 300 -2.60 -4.90 -5.14
C THR A 300 -3.40 -3.61 -5.38
N VAL A 301 -3.64 -3.25 -6.65
CA VAL A 301 -4.49 -2.11 -7.03
C VAL A 301 -5.93 -2.35 -6.57
N ILE A 302 -6.51 -3.51 -6.89
CA ILE A 302 -7.91 -3.83 -6.56
C ILE A 302 -8.09 -3.98 -5.05
N THR A 303 -7.16 -4.64 -4.35
CA THR A 303 -7.21 -4.76 -2.89
C THR A 303 -7.27 -3.38 -2.25
N SER A 304 -6.47 -2.44 -2.73
CA SER A 304 -6.42 -1.08 -2.17
C SER A 304 -7.66 -0.27 -2.49
N PHE A 305 -8.17 -0.42 -3.71
CA PHE A 305 -9.43 0.20 -4.10
C PHE A 305 -10.58 -0.29 -3.23
N SER A 306 -10.73 -1.61 -3.08
CA SER A 306 -11.79 -2.21 -2.27
C SER A 306 -11.70 -1.79 -0.80
N LEU A 307 -10.48 -1.70 -0.26
CA LEU A 307 -10.22 -1.23 1.08
C LEU A 307 -10.67 0.22 1.27
N VAL A 308 -10.24 1.14 0.41
CA VAL A 308 -10.64 2.55 0.51
C VAL A 308 -12.15 2.64 0.36
N LEU A 309 -12.74 1.94 -0.59
CA LEU A 309 -14.19 1.95 -0.82
C LEU A 309 -14.97 1.48 0.41
N ILE A 310 -14.60 0.35 1.01
CA ILE A 310 -15.32 -0.22 2.17
C ILE A 310 -15.16 0.65 3.41
N PHE A 311 -13.95 1.12 3.69
CA PHE A 311 -13.74 1.94 4.89
C PHE A 311 -14.39 3.32 4.73
N THR A 312 -14.33 3.93 3.54
CA THR A 312 -15.02 5.21 3.31
C THR A 312 -16.54 5.06 3.31
N ALA A 313 -17.09 4.00 2.69
CA ALA A 313 -18.51 3.68 2.76
C ALA A 313 -18.96 3.36 4.20
N GLY A 314 -18.16 2.59 4.94
CA GLY A 314 -18.42 2.27 6.35
C GLY A 314 -18.46 3.52 7.24
N ILE A 315 -17.51 4.44 7.06
CA ILE A 315 -17.50 5.72 7.78
C ILE A 315 -18.74 6.57 7.40
N TYR A 316 -19.11 6.60 6.12
CA TYR A 316 -20.30 7.33 5.66
C TYR A 316 -21.59 6.75 6.26
N CYS A 317 -21.74 5.43 6.25
CA CYS A 317 -22.89 4.74 6.86
C CYS A 317 -22.95 4.99 8.37
N ALA A 318 -21.82 4.87 9.08
CA ALA A 318 -21.75 5.14 10.51
C ALA A 318 -22.13 6.60 10.83
N GLN A 319 -21.72 7.56 10.00
CA GLN A 319 -22.12 8.96 10.14
C GLN A 319 -23.62 9.14 9.93
N ARG A 320 -24.21 8.55 8.89
CA ARG A 320 -25.66 8.58 8.62
C ARG A 320 -26.49 8.02 9.77
N VAL A 321 -26.04 6.92 10.38
CA VAL A 321 -26.71 6.31 11.55
C VAL A 321 -26.62 7.24 12.76
N TYR A 322 -25.43 7.78 13.03
CA TYR A 322 -25.23 8.73 14.13
C TYR A 322 -26.11 9.99 14.00
N ASP A 323 -26.21 10.55 12.80
CA ASP A 323 -27.02 11.74 12.53
C ASP A 323 -28.52 11.45 12.74
N ARG A 324 -28.99 10.23 12.42
CA ARG A 324 -30.38 9.80 12.70
C ARG A 324 -30.64 9.59 14.20
N CYS A 325 -29.70 9.01 14.94
CA CYS A 325 -29.84 8.82 16.39
C CYS A 325 -29.79 10.13 17.17
N LYS A 326 -29.24 11.20 16.60
CA LYS A 326 -29.26 12.55 17.19
C LYS A 326 -30.59 13.30 16.99
N LEU A 327 -31.43 12.82 16.07
CA LEU A 327 -32.74 13.40 15.74
C LEU A 327 -33.90 12.69 16.47
N LEU A 328 -33.60 11.64 17.25
CA LEU A 328 -34.51 10.94 18.17
C LEU A 328 -34.20 11.35 19.61
#